data_AF-A0A7L4WCQ0-F1
#
_entry.id   AF-A0A7L4WCQ0-F1
#
_cell.length_a   1.000
_cell.length_b   1.000
_cell.length_c   1.000
_cell.angle_alpha   90.00
_cell.angle_beta   90.00
_cell.angle_gamma   90.00
#
_symmetry.space_group_name_H-M   'P 1'
#
loop_
_entity.id
_entity.type
_entity.pdbx_description
1 polymer ?
#
loop_
_entity_poly.entity_id
_entity_poly.type
_entity_poly.pdbx_seq_one_letter_code
_entity_poly.pdbx_strand_id
1 'polypeptide(L)'
;MKNNANFFTNYRKKEDAVTWWNDFNSSSFNSDDFGTVVWLAGKSHHLADWQFDKTGMIILPDNPETQSAIKAQKERLLQVQLAKHMSRLTVIKRQLTASGGGLSTNEKLYLDSEASRIIVQKLASDFKLATEKLIAIYQTAITEAQELWQNTLYESRSMGPLLTEWEVRETLQMVGFTEQTVITNPCYTYQDKLTKIMTVASDFDRLTNEITAKISEIVQRDSDLAYQLKGI
;
A
#
# COMPACT_ATOMS: atom_id res chain seq x y z
N MET A 1 -0.49 -12.78 -13.09
CA MET A 1 0.56 -12.05 -12.35
C MET A 1 0.86 -10.66 -12.91
N LYS A 2 1.01 -10.45 -14.23
CA LYS A 2 1.37 -9.15 -14.84
C LYS A 2 0.57 -7.91 -14.37
N ASN A 3 -0.75 -8.01 -14.18
CA ASN A 3 -1.57 -6.83 -13.85
C ASN A 3 -1.56 -6.43 -12.37
N ASN A 4 -0.95 -7.25 -11.50
CA ASN A 4 -0.93 -7.05 -10.03
C ASN A 4 0.43 -7.48 -9.45
N ALA A 5 1.52 -7.37 -10.23
CA ALA A 5 2.84 -7.84 -9.82
C ALA A 5 3.32 -7.14 -8.53
N ASN A 6 2.91 -5.88 -8.35
CA ASN A 6 3.09 -5.07 -7.15
C ASN A 6 2.30 -5.55 -5.90
N PHE A 7 1.52 -6.63 -5.96
CA PHE A 7 0.90 -7.24 -4.78
C PHE A 7 1.68 -8.41 -4.19
N PHE A 8 2.74 -8.90 -4.85
CA PHE A 8 3.56 -9.99 -4.35
C PHE A 8 4.93 -9.48 -3.88
N THR A 9 5.31 -9.73 -2.63
CA THR A 9 6.71 -9.55 -2.19
C THR A 9 7.45 -10.86 -2.39
N ASN A 10 8.59 -10.81 -3.08
CA ASN A 10 9.46 -11.95 -3.27
C ASN A 10 10.63 -11.86 -2.27
N TYR A 11 10.49 -12.51 -1.12
CA TYR A 11 11.57 -12.56 -0.14
C TYR A 11 12.62 -13.59 -0.54
N ARG A 12 13.88 -13.19 -0.45
CA ARG A 12 15.04 -14.03 -0.80
C ARG A 12 16.09 -13.96 0.30
N LYS A 13 16.94 -15.00 0.36
CA LYS A 13 18.06 -15.09 1.28
C LYS A 13 19.36 -14.80 0.52
N LYS A 14 20.17 -13.85 0.98
CA LYS A 14 21.35 -13.34 0.25
C LYS A 14 22.39 -14.42 -0.11
N GLU A 15 22.53 -15.43 0.74
CA GLU A 15 23.52 -16.50 0.58
C GLU A 15 22.86 -17.84 0.19
N ASP A 16 21.60 -17.82 -0.22
CA ASP A 16 20.92 -19.02 -0.70
C ASP A 16 21.56 -19.46 -2.02
N ALA A 17 22.17 -20.64 -2.00
CA ALA A 17 22.87 -21.21 -3.15
C ALA A 17 21.98 -21.34 -4.39
N VAL A 18 20.68 -21.63 -4.23
CA VAL A 18 19.76 -21.73 -5.38
C VAL A 18 19.59 -20.36 -6.05
N THR A 19 19.51 -19.30 -5.26
CA THR A 19 19.49 -17.92 -5.80
C THR A 19 20.87 -17.50 -6.31
N TRP A 20 21.96 -17.80 -5.61
CA TRP A 20 23.30 -17.42 -6.05
C TRP A 20 23.64 -17.99 -7.43
N TRP A 21 23.39 -19.29 -7.67
CA TRP A 21 23.81 -19.95 -8.91
C TRP A 21 22.91 -19.67 -10.12
N ASN A 22 21.65 -19.26 -9.93
CA ASN A 22 20.66 -19.14 -11.01
C ASN A 22 19.95 -17.78 -11.10
N ASP A 23 20.25 -16.82 -10.23
CA ASP A 23 19.55 -15.53 -10.22
C ASP A 23 20.24 -14.51 -11.12
N PHE A 24 19.73 -14.39 -12.34
CA PHE A 24 20.11 -13.33 -13.28
C PHE A 24 19.43 -11.98 -12.95
N ASN A 25 18.58 -11.90 -11.91
CA ASN A 25 17.97 -10.64 -11.47
C ASN A 25 18.90 -9.88 -10.54
N SER A 26 19.94 -9.30 -11.14
CA SER A 26 20.70 -8.21 -10.53
C SER A 26 20.29 -6.88 -11.16
N SER A 27 20.57 -5.76 -10.49
CA SER A 27 20.44 -4.42 -11.09
C SER A 27 21.26 -4.24 -12.37
N SER A 28 22.14 -5.20 -12.71
CA SER A 28 23.11 -5.11 -13.80
C SER A 28 22.89 -6.10 -14.96
N PHE A 29 22.05 -7.13 -14.84
CA PHE A 29 21.93 -8.18 -15.88
C PHE A 29 20.51 -8.62 -16.27
N ASN A 30 19.48 -8.41 -15.45
CA ASN A 30 18.07 -8.63 -15.85
C ASN A 30 17.10 -7.90 -14.91
N SER A 31 16.35 -6.92 -15.43
CA SER A 31 15.52 -5.99 -14.63
C SER A 31 14.05 -6.40 -14.50
N ASP A 32 13.72 -7.69 -14.67
CA ASP A 32 12.36 -8.21 -14.47
C ASP A 32 11.94 -8.20 -12.99
N ASP A 33 12.79 -7.69 -12.09
CA ASP A 33 12.36 -7.25 -10.78
C ASP A 33 11.44 -6.03 -10.92
N PHE A 34 10.14 -6.24 -10.77
CA PHE A 34 9.14 -5.18 -10.64
C PHE A 34 9.29 -4.37 -9.32
N GLY A 35 10.48 -4.28 -8.74
CA GLY A 35 10.76 -3.70 -7.42
C GLY A 35 10.10 -4.47 -6.27
N THR A 36 10.02 -5.80 -6.39
CA THR A 36 9.28 -6.68 -5.47
C THR A 36 10.18 -7.61 -4.67
N VAL A 37 11.46 -7.71 -5.05
CA VAL A 37 12.42 -8.57 -4.35
C VAL A 37 12.90 -7.89 -3.08
N VAL A 38 12.88 -8.64 -1.98
CA VAL A 38 13.40 -8.22 -0.67
C VAL A 38 14.47 -9.22 -0.23
N TRP A 39 15.71 -8.75 -0.17
CA TRP A 39 16.86 -9.56 0.22
C TRP A 39 17.07 -9.52 1.74
N LEU A 40 17.06 -10.70 2.36
CA LEU A 40 17.29 -10.90 3.79
C LEU A 40 18.58 -11.69 4.03
N ALA A 41 19.19 -11.52 5.19
CA ALA A 41 20.33 -12.34 5.61
C ALA A 41 19.93 -13.83 5.76
N GLY A 42 20.85 -14.72 5.39
CA GLY A 42 20.73 -16.17 5.52
C GLY A 42 21.03 -16.92 4.21
N LYS A 43 21.06 -18.25 4.31
CA LYS A 43 21.53 -19.17 3.27
C LYS A 43 20.56 -20.28 2.86
N SER A 44 19.39 -20.34 3.51
CA SER A 44 18.46 -21.45 3.29
C SER A 44 17.45 -21.15 2.19
N HIS A 45 17.21 -22.16 1.35
CA HIS A 45 16.14 -22.20 0.36
C HIS A 45 14.87 -22.90 0.86
N HIS A 46 14.90 -23.49 2.06
CA HIS A 46 13.81 -24.33 2.52
C HIS A 46 12.63 -23.49 3.03
N LEU A 47 11.42 -23.82 2.57
CA LEU A 47 10.19 -23.14 3.00
C LEU A 47 10.00 -23.19 4.54
N ALA A 48 10.46 -24.27 5.18
CA ALA A 48 10.36 -24.47 6.63
C ALA A 48 11.17 -23.46 7.46
N ASP A 49 12.16 -22.79 6.85
CA ASP A 49 12.99 -21.79 7.54
C ASP A 49 12.38 -20.39 7.51
N TRP A 50 11.20 -20.25 6.88
CA TRP A 50 10.43 -19.02 6.85
C TRP A 50 9.33 -19.07 7.90
N GLN A 51 9.31 -18.08 8.78
CA GLN A 51 8.27 -17.92 9.77
C GLN A 51 7.28 -16.86 9.29
N PHE A 52 5.99 -17.17 9.44
CA PHE A 52 4.91 -16.30 9.02
C PHE A 52 4.04 -15.92 10.21
N ASP A 53 3.56 -14.68 10.22
CA ASP A 53 2.59 -14.24 11.19
C ASP A 53 1.17 -14.69 10.82
N LYS A 54 0.20 -14.38 11.69
CA LYS A 54 -1.22 -14.70 11.48
C LYS A 54 -1.86 -14.04 10.25
N THR A 55 -1.17 -13.06 9.65
CA THR A 55 -1.61 -12.36 8.44
C THR A 55 -0.99 -12.95 7.17
N GLY A 56 -0.13 -13.98 7.31
CA GLY A 56 0.58 -14.62 6.21
C GLY A 56 1.83 -13.86 5.77
N MET A 57 2.29 -12.89 6.56
CA MET A 57 3.49 -12.10 6.26
C MET A 57 4.71 -12.72 6.93
N ILE A 58 5.89 -12.62 6.30
CA ILE A 58 7.13 -13.11 6.89
C ILE A 58 7.45 -12.29 8.15
N ILE A 59 7.75 -12.98 9.24
CA ILE A 59 8.24 -12.37 10.48
C ILE A 59 9.66 -11.90 10.24
N LEU A 60 9.84 -10.59 10.22
CA LEU A 60 11.14 -9.94 10.10
C LEU A 60 11.60 -9.50 11.49
N PRO A 61 12.84 -9.82 11.92
CA PRO A 61 13.39 -9.24 13.15
C PRO A 61 13.47 -7.73 13.00
N ASP A 62 13.24 -6.96 14.06
CA ASP A 62 13.34 -5.50 14.01
C ASP A 62 14.80 -5.07 14.25
N ASN A 63 15.55 -4.86 13.17
CA ASN A 63 16.95 -4.44 13.20
C ASN A 63 17.30 -3.61 11.94
N PRO A 64 18.48 -2.95 11.91
CA PRO A 64 18.84 -2.07 10.78
C PRO A 64 18.84 -2.75 9.42
N GLU A 65 19.17 -4.06 9.33
CA GLU A 65 19.23 -4.77 8.04
C GLU A 65 17.85 -5.06 7.45
N THR A 66 16.83 -5.17 8.29
CA THR A 66 15.46 -5.54 7.91
C THR A 66 14.49 -4.37 7.91
N GLN A 67 14.91 -3.19 8.37
CA GLN A 67 14.04 -2.02 8.47
C GLN A 67 13.39 -1.64 7.13
N SER A 68 14.17 -1.62 6.05
CA SER A 68 13.66 -1.38 4.69
C SER A 68 12.69 -2.47 4.23
N ALA A 69 12.95 -3.72 4.59
CA ALA A 69 12.05 -4.85 4.31
C ALA A 69 10.74 -4.73 5.07
N ILE A 70 10.78 -4.34 6.35
CA ILE A 70 9.60 -4.10 7.19
C ILE A 70 8.75 -2.96 6.61
N LYS A 71 9.39 -1.84 6.20
CA LYS A 71 8.69 -0.70 5.58
C LYS A 71 8.00 -1.11 4.28
N ALA A 72 8.72 -1.81 3.39
CA ALA A 72 8.16 -2.32 2.14
C ALA A 72 7.03 -3.35 2.36
N GLN A 73 7.17 -4.23 3.36
CA GLN A 73 6.16 -5.19 3.76
C GLN A 73 4.87 -4.49 4.20
N LYS A 74 5.00 -3.49 5.08
CA LYS A 74 3.89 -2.69 5.61
C LYS A 74 3.18 -1.90 4.52
N GLU A 75 3.93 -1.23 3.64
CA GLU A 75 3.38 -0.52 2.48
C GLU A 75 2.51 -1.46 1.64
N ARG A 76 3.01 -2.65 1.31
CA ARG A 76 2.29 -3.60 0.46
C ARG A 76 1.05 -4.18 1.13
N LEU A 77 1.14 -4.52 2.41
CA LEU A 77 0.00 -5.02 3.16
C LEU A 77 -1.17 -4.02 3.12
N LEU A 78 -0.87 -2.73 3.31
CA LEU A 78 -1.87 -1.67 3.23
C LEU A 78 -2.46 -1.57 1.81
N GLN A 79 -1.64 -1.61 0.76
CA GLN A 79 -2.13 -1.58 -0.63
C GLN A 79 -3.06 -2.76 -0.95
N VAL A 80 -2.73 -3.97 -0.51
CA VAL A 80 -3.58 -5.16 -0.69
C VAL A 80 -4.91 -5.01 0.06
N GLN A 81 -4.88 -4.46 1.28
CA GLN A 81 -6.10 -4.18 2.05
C GLN A 81 -7.00 -3.17 1.34
N LEU A 82 -6.44 -2.06 0.84
CA LEU A 82 -7.19 -1.05 0.07
C LEU A 82 -7.84 -1.68 -1.17
N ALA A 83 -7.09 -2.47 -1.94
CA ALA A 83 -7.62 -3.16 -3.13
C ALA A 83 -8.77 -4.13 -2.78
N LYS A 84 -8.64 -4.88 -1.68
CA LYS A 84 -9.68 -5.79 -1.17
C LYS A 84 -10.94 -5.02 -0.76
N HIS A 85 -10.79 -3.87 -0.09
CA HIS A 85 -11.92 -3.03 0.29
C HIS A 85 -12.64 -2.44 -0.92
N MET A 86 -11.91 -1.94 -1.92
CA MET A 86 -12.50 -1.48 -3.20
C MET A 86 -13.27 -2.58 -3.93
N SER A 87 -12.69 -3.78 -4.01
CA SER A 87 -13.36 -4.94 -4.60
C SER A 87 -14.66 -5.28 -3.86
N ARG A 88 -14.62 -5.28 -2.52
CA ARG A 88 -15.80 -5.56 -1.69
C ARG A 88 -16.91 -4.50 -1.88
N LEU A 89 -16.57 -3.21 -1.92
CA LEU A 89 -17.55 -2.17 -2.22
C LEU A 89 -18.16 -2.34 -3.61
N THR A 90 -17.36 -2.71 -4.61
CA THR A 90 -17.86 -2.98 -5.96
C THR A 90 -18.87 -4.13 -5.98
N VAL A 91 -18.63 -5.19 -5.19
CA VAL A 91 -19.58 -6.31 -5.02
C VAL A 91 -20.87 -5.84 -4.34
N ILE A 92 -20.76 -5.08 -3.24
CA ILE A 92 -21.93 -4.53 -2.52
C ILE A 92 -22.76 -3.65 -3.46
N LYS A 93 -22.12 -2.72 -4.20
CA LYS A 93 -22.80 -1.89 -5.19
C LYS A 93 -23.58 -2.75 -6.19
N ARG A 94 -22.93 -3.78 -6.77
CA ARG A 94 -23.59 -4.70 -7.72
C ARG A 94 -24.79 -5.38 -7.09
N GLN A 95 -24.66 -5.93 -5.89
CA GLN A 95 -25.75 -6.61 -5.16
C GLN A 95 -26.95 -5.68 -4.93
N LEU A 96 -26.69 -4.45 -4.48
CA LEU A 96 -27.75 -3.45 -4.25
C LEU A 96 -28.42 -3.01 -5.55
N THR A 97 -27.70 -2.97 -6.67
CA THR A 97 -28.25 -2.61 -7.99
C THR A 97 -28.92 -3.76 -8.73
N ALA A 98 -28.50 -5.01 -8.50
CA ALA A 98 -29.00 -6.20 -9.19
C ALA A 98 -30.42 -6.58 -8.78
N SER A 99 -30.91 -6.07 -7.65
CA SER A 99 -32.29 -6.26 -7.19
C SER A 99 -33.34 -5.68 -8.14
N GLY A 100 -32.95 -4.90 -9.17
CA GLY A 100 -33.80 -4.54 -10.31
C GLY A 100 -35.08 -3.76 -9.95
N GLY A 101 -35.25 -3.33 -8.71
CA GLY A 101 -36.53 -2.80 -8.22
C GLY A 101 -37.66 -3.83 -8.11
N GLY A 102 -37.36 -5.13 -8.21
CA GLY A 102 -38.33 -6.22 -8.05
C GLY A 102 -38.54 -6.54 -6.57
N LEU A 103 -39.72 -6.22 -6.05
CA LEU A 103 -40.15 -6.48 -4.67
C LEU A 103 -40.04 -7.97 -4.32
N SER A 104 -39.06 -8.33 -3.50
CA SER A 104 -39.12 -9.55 -2.69
C SER A 104 -39.04 -9.18 -1.22
N THR A 105 -40.08 -9.50 -0.46
CA THR A 105 -40.12 -9.58 1.01
C THR A 105 -39.46 -8.40 1.73
N ASN A 106 -40.14 -7.25 1.70
CA ASN A 106 -39.78 -5.92 2.26
C ASN A 106 -38.88 -5.94 3.51
N GLU A 107 -39.16 -6.77 4.52
CA GLU A 107 -38.32 -6.84 5.74
C GLU A 107 -36.90 -7.37 5.50
N LYS A 108 -36.72 -8.35 4.61
CA LYS A 108 -35.41 -8.95 4.33
C LYS A 108 -34.50 -7.95 3.61
N LEU A 109 -35.04 -7.20 2.65
CA LEU A 109 -34.28 -6.19 1.91
C LEU A 109 -33.87 -5.01 2.79
N TYR A 110 -34.75 -4.57 3.72
CA TYR A 110 -34.42 -3.55 4.71
C TYR A 110 -33.28 -4.01 5.65
N LEU A 111 -33.40 -5.20 6.24
CA LEU A 111 -32.35 -5.76 7.12
C LEU A 111 -31.01 -5.95 6.39
N ASP A 112 -31.05 -6.43 5.14
CA ASP A 112 -29.86 -6.56 4.30
C ASP A 112 -29.24 -5.19 3.97
N SER A 113 -30.07 -4.14 3.83
CA SER A 113 -29.62 -2.76 3.58
C SER A 113 -28.95 -2.13 4.81
N GLU A 114 -29.51 -2.34 6.01
CA GLU A 114 -28.90 -1.89 7.26
C GLU A 114 -27.59 -2.64 7.56
N ALA A 115 -27.55 -3.96 7.34
CA ALA A 115 -26.31 -4.73 7.41
C ALA A 115 -25.27 -4.21 6.40
N SER A 116 -25.70 -3.92 5.16
CA SER A 116 -24.85 -3.32 4.13
C SER A 116 -24.31 -1.96 4.56
N ARG A 117 -25.12 -1.12 5.22
CA ARG A 117 -24.72 0.20 5.74
C ARG A 117 -23.59 0.08 6.75
N ILE A 118 -23.72 -0.82 7.72
CA ILE A 118 -22.69 -1.08 8.74
C ILE A 118 -21.40 -1.58 8.08
N ILE A 119 -21.49 -2.48 7.10
CA ILE A 119 -20.33 -2.99 6.36
C ILE A 119 -19.64 -1.86 5.59
N VAL A 120 -20.39 -1.02 4.88
CA VAL A 120 -19.85 0.11 4.09
C VAL A 120 -19.16 1.13 5.00
N GLN A 121 -19.78 1.49 6.13
CA GLN A 121 -19.17 2.38 7.13
C GLN A 121 -17.86 1.82 7.69
N LYS A 122 -17.83 0.53 8.02
CA LYS A 122 -16.61 -0.13 8.49
C LYS A 122 -15.53 -0.11 7.41
N LEU A 123 -15.87 -0.48 6.18
CA LEU A 123 -14.92 -0.47 5.07
C LEU A 123 -14.36 0.94 4.83
N ALA A 124 -15.18 1.98 4.95
CA ALA A 124 -14.73 3.35 4.79
C ALA A 124 -13.77 3.79 5.90
N SER A 125 -14.07 3.43 7.16
CA SER A 125 -13.17 3.69 8.28
C SER A 125 -11.83 2.96 8.12
N ASP A 126 -11.86 1.67 7.77
CA ASP A 126 -10.66 0.85 7.59
C ASP A 126 -9.80 1.38 6.42
N PHE A 127 -10.44 1.75 5.32
CA PHE A 127 -9.77 2.31 4.15
C PHE A 127 -9.12 3.67 4.44
N LYS A 128 -9.83 4.56 5.15
CA LYS A 128 -9.27 5.86 5.57
C LYS A 128 -8.02 5.68 6.42
N LEU A 129 -8.09 4.80 7.43
CA LEU A 129 -6.94 4.51 8.30
C LEU A 129 -5.75 3.95 7.51
N ALA A 130 -6.00 3.04 6.56
CA ALA A 130 -4.93 2.47 5.74
C ALA A 130 -4.30 3.52 4.81
N THR A 131 -5.11 4.43 4.26
CA THR A 131 -4.65 5.56 3.44
C THR A 131 -3.81 6.54 4.24
N GLU A 132 -4.25 6.93 5.44
CA GLU A 132 -3.49 7.80 6.35
C GLU A 132 -2.12 7.21 6.70
N LYS A 133 -2.06 5.90 6.97
CA LYS A 133 -0.80 5.20 7.22
C LYS A 133 0.14 5.21 6.02
N LEU A 134 -0.39 5.03 4.80
CA LEU A 134 0.44 5.11 3.59
C LEU A 134 0.96 6.52 3.37
N ILE A 135 0.12 7.55 3.53
CA ILE A 135 0.53 8.95 3.43
C ILE A 135 1.68 9.24 4.39
N ALA A 136 1.54 8.82 5.67
CA ALA A 136 2.58 8.99 6.66
C ALA A 136 3.89 8.29 6.25
N ILE A 137 3.84 7.05 5.73
CA ILE A 137 5.03 6.32 5.27
C ILE A 137 5.81 7.12 4.20
N TYR A 138 5.13 7.69 3.21
CA TYR A 138 5.82 8.44 2.15
C TYR A 138 6.28 9.82 2.59
N GLN A 139 5.50 10.51 3.42
CA GLN A 139 5.93 11.80 3.99
C GLN A 139 7.19 11.61 4.84
N THR A 140 7.21 10.60 5.70
CA THR A 140 8.42 10.23 6.46
C THR A 140 9.57 9.85 5.53
N ALA A 141 9.33 9.10 4.45
CA ALA A 141 10.40 8.76 3.49
C ALA A 141 11.00 9.98 2.77
N ILE A 142 10.19 11.01 2.49
CA ILE A 142 10.66 12.29 1.92
C ILE A 142 11.53 13.03 2.94
N THR A 143 11.08 13.13 4.19
CA THR A 143 11.86 13.75 5.27
C THR A 143 13.18 13.02 5.51
N GLU A 144 13.15 11.68 5.63
CA GLU A 144 14.34 10.85 5.82
C GLU A 144 15.36 11.02 4.67
N ALA A 145 14.89 11.14 3.42
CA ALA A 145 15.76 11.39 2.27
C ALA A 145 16.46 12.77 2.34
N GLN A 146 15.73 13.80 2.76
CA GLN A 146 16.27 15.15 2.94
C GLN A 146 17.27 15.19 4.11
N GLU A 147 16.93 14.57 5.24
CA GLU A 147 17.82 14.47 6.41
C GLU A 147 19.09 13.68 6.09
N LEU A 148 18.98 12.55 5.39
CA LEU A 148 20.12 11.75 4.96
C LEU A 148 21.09 12.59 4.12
N TRP A 149 20.58 13.36 3.16
CA TRP A 149 21.41 14.26 2.37
C TRP A 149 22.12 15.31 3.23
N GLN A 150 21.36 16.03 4.08
CA GLN A 150 21.93 17.12 4.90
C GLN A 150 22.95 16.60 5.93
N ASN A 151 22.67 15.47 6.57
CA ASN A 151 23.56 14.86 7.57
C ASN A 151 24.85 14.37 6.91
N THR A 152 24.76 13.67 5.76
CA THR A 152 25.96 13.23 5.05
C THR A 152 26.80 14.41 4.57
N LEU A 153 26.18 15.50 4.09
CA LEU A 153 26.93 16.71 3.73
C LEU A 153 27.62 17.34 4.95
N TYR A 154 26.93 17.42 6.08
CA TYR A 154 27.50 17.93 7.32
C TYR A 154 28.70 17.10 7.79
N GLU A 155 28.54 15.78 7.85
CA GLU A 155 29.60 14.85 8.25
C GLU A 155 30.80 14.93 7.30
N SER A 156 30.55 14.98 5.98
CA SER A 156 31.61 15.05 4.97
C SER A 156 32.45 16.32 5.12
N ARG A 157 31.81 17.47 5.38
CA ARG A 157 32.51 18.74 5.67
C ARG A 157 33.33 18.66 6.96
N SER A 158 32.79 18.00 7.98
CA SER A 158 33.51 17.82 9.25
C SER A 158 34.71 16.87 9.11
N MET A 159 34.62 15.85 8.27
CA MET A 159 35.70 14.89 8.03
C MET A 159 36.80 15.46 7.12
N GLY A 160 36.44 16.33 6.18
CA GLY A 160 37.35 16.99 5.25
C GLY A 160 37.37 18.51 5.40
N PRO A 161 37.80 19.07 6.55
CA PRO A 161 37.70 20.52 6.80
C PRO A 161 38.58 21.39 5.88
N LEU A 162 39.56 20.78 5.20
CA LEU A 162 40.41 21.45 4.21
C LEU A 162 39.86 21.34 2.78
N LEU A 163 38.85 20.51 2.56
CA LEU A 163 38.19 20.37 1.26
C LEU A 163 37.23 21.53 1.05
N THR A 164 37.22 22.05 -0.16
CA THR A 164 36.20 22.97 -0.63
C THR A 164 34.86 22.25 -0.82
N GLU A 165 33.76 23.01 -0.91
CA GLU A 165 32.42 22.43 -1.10
C GLU A 165 32.32 21.59 -2.39
N TRP A 166 33.04 21.96 -3.45
CA TRP A 166 33.03 21.20 -4.71
C TRP A 166 33.81 19.88 -4.57
N GLU A 167 34.93 19.84 -3.85
CA GLU A 167 35.69 18.60 -3.59
C GLU A 167 34.88 17.62 -2.73
N VAL A 168 34.14 18.14 -1.74
CA VAL A 168 33.19 17.34 -0.95
C VAL A 168 32.08 16.76 -1.85
N ARG A 169 31.51 17.57 -2.75
CA ARG A 169 30.48 17.10 -3.70
C ARG A 169 31.03 16.07 -4.68
N GLU A 170 32.24 16.28 -5.21
CA GLU A 170 32.89 15.38 -6.16
C GLU A 170 33.18 14.02 -5.53
N THR A 171 33.74 14.00 -4.32
CA THR A 171 34.02 12.75 -3.59
C THR A 171 32.74 11.96 -3.27
N LEU A 172 31.66 12.64 -2.87
CA LEU A 172 30.35 11.99 -2.69
C LEU A 172 29.79 11.47 -4.02
N GLN A 173 29.95 12.22 -5.11
CA GLN A 173 29.54 11.78 -6.44
C GLN A 173 30.32 10.54 -6.90
N MET A 174 31.60 10.38 -6.55
CA MET A 174 32.40 9.19 -6.90
C MET A 174 31.82 7.89 -6.34
N VAL A 175 31.15 7.95 -5.19
CA VAL A 175 30.45 6.80 -4.57
C VAL A 175 28.95 6.77 -4.93
N GLY A 176 28.52 7.62 -5.88
CA GLY A 176 27.14 7.70 -6.32
C GLY A 176 26.19 8.41 -5.35
N PHE A 177 26.71 9.07 -4.30
CA PHE A 177 25.90 9.83 -3.34
C PHE A 177 25.70 11.26 -3.85
N THR A 178 24.66 11.48 -4.64
CA THR A 178 24.31 12.80 -5.20
C THR A 178 22.93 13.26 -4.75
N GLU A 179 22.66 14.57 -4.84
CA GLU A 179 21.32 15.11 -4.57
C GLU A 179 20.26 14.44 -5.46
N GLN A 180 20.60 14.18 -6.73
CA GLN A 180 19.71 13.51 -7.67
C GLN A 180 19.32 12.10 -7.18
N THR A 181 20.29 11.33 -6.69
CA THR A 181 20.09 9.94 -6.26
C THR A 181 19.47 9.82 -4.87
N VAL A 182 19.72 10.79 -3.98
CA VAL A 182 19.29 10.72 -2.57
C VAL A 182 17.96 11.46 -2.36
N ILE A 183 17.78 12.62 -3.01
CA ILE A 183 16.57 13.45 -2.87
C ILE A 183 15.72 13.38 -4.13
N THR A 184 16.22 13.87 -5.27
CA THR A 184 15.36 14.20 -6.42
C THR A 184 14.59 12.97 -6.93
N ASN A 185 15.28 11.88 -7.26
CA ASN A 185 14.66 10.68 -7.80
C ASN A 185 13.73 9.99 -6.78
N PRO A 186 14.15 9.75 -5.51
CA PRO A 186 13.26 9.15 -4.52
C PRO A 186 12.05 10.03 -4.18
N CYS A 187 12.24 11.32 -3.92
CA CYS A 187 11.15 12.23 -3.56
C CYS A 187 10.14 12.39 -4.70
N TYR A 188 10.59 12.44 -5.96
CA TYR A 188 9.67 12.41 -7.12
C TYR A 188 8.82 11.13 -7.11
N THR A 189 9.46 9.98 -6.89
CA THR A 189 8.75 8.68 -6.81
C THR A 189 7.75 8.65 -5.66
N TYR A 190 8.12 9.14 -4.48
CA TYR A 190 7.23 9.21 -3.32
C TYR A 190 6.05 10.16 -3.55
N GLN A 191 6.29 11.30 -4.21
CA GLN A 191 5.23 12.26 -4.54
C GLN A 191 4.24 11.71 -5.57
N ASP A 192 4.72 10.97 -6.58
CA ASP A 192 3.86 10.25 -7.53
C ASP A 192 3.00 9.20 -6.81
N LYS A 193 3.60 8.42 -5.90
CA LYS A 193 2.85 7.45 -5.08
C LYS A 193 1.80 8.11 -4.19
N LEU A 194 2.13 9.24 -3.55
CA LEU A 194 1.18 10.03 -2.75
C LEU A 194 0.00 10.50 -3.60
N THR A 195 0.27 11.02 -4.80
CA THR A 195 -0.76 11.47 -5.74
C THR A 195 -1.70 10.32 -6.10
N LYS A 196 -1.16 9.14 -6.43
CA LYS A 196 -1.95 7.94 -6.73
C LYS A 196 -2.83 7.51 -5.55
N ILE A 197 -2.30 7.55 -4.33
CA ILE A 197 -3.06 7.22 -3.12
C ILE A 197 -4.21 8.19 -2.91
N MET A 198 -3.98 9.49 -3.10
CA MET A 198 -5.04 10.50 -3.01
C MET A 198 -6.13 10.29 -4.06
N THR A 199 -5.76 9.94 -5.30
CA THR A 199 -6.74 9.58 -6.35
C THR A 199 -7.58 8.38 -5.95
N VAL A 200 -6.93 7.29 -5.50
CA VAL A 200 -7.61 6.06 -5.07
C VAL A 200 -8.52 6.31 -3.86
N ALA A 201 -8.13 7.20 -2.95
CA ALA A 201 -8.97 7.60 -1.83
C ALA A 201 -10.21 8.38 -2.26
N SER A 202 -10.06 9.33 -3.19
CA SER A 202 -11.19 10.06 -3.76
C SER A 202 -12.18 9.13 -4.48
N ASP A 203 -11.68 8.16 -5.25
CA ASP A 203 -12.52 7.16 -5.91
C ASP A 203 -13.27 6.27 -4.91
N PHE A 204 -12.61 5.89 -3.82
CA PHE A 204 -13.23 5.11 -2.75
C PHE A 204 -14.33 5.91 -2.04
N ASP A 205 -14.09 7.18 -1.72
CA ASP A 205 -15.08 8.06 -1.09
C ASP A 205 -16.31 8.24 -1.99
N ARG A 206 -16.09 8.48 -3.28
CA ARG A 206 -17.17 8.56 -4.27
C ARG A 206 -18.00 7.27 -4.30
N LEU A 207 -17.35 6.10 -4.37
CA LEU A 207 -18.05 4.81 -4.39
C LEU A 207 -18.84 4.56 -3.09
N THR A 208 -18.27 4.91 -1.95
CA THR A 208 -18.92 4.82 -0.63
C THR A 208 -20.17 5.70 -0.58
N ASN A 209 -20.08 6.93 -1.08
CA ASN A 209 -21.21 7.85 -1.15
C ASN A 209 -22.32 7.35 -2.09
N GLU A 210 -21.97 6.85 -3.28
CA GLU A 210 -22.92 6.24 -4.22
C GLU A 210 -23.67 5.05 -3.59
N ILE A 211 -22.95 4.17 -2.88
CA ILE A 211 -23.55 3.01 -2.20
C ILE A 211 -24.46 3.47 -1.05
N THR A 212 -24.01 4.44 -0.26
CA THR A 212 -24.78 4.96 0.88
C THR A 212 -26.07 5.62 0.41
N ALA A 213 -26.02 6.44 -0.65
CA ALA A 213 -27.20 7.02 -1.27
C ALA A 213 -28.17 5.92 -1.74
N LYS A 214 -27.66 4.84 -2.36
CA LYS A 214 -28.49 3.75 -2.84
C LYS A 214 -29.18 2.97 -1.70
N ILE A 215 -28.48 2.77 -0.59
CA ILE A 215 -29.04 2.18 0.63
C ILE A 215 -30.20 3.07 1.14
N SER A 216 -30.00 4.38 1.23
CA SER A 216 -31.04 5.32 1.65
C SER A 216 -32.28 5.29 0.75
N GLU A 217 -32.10 5.20 -0.58
CA GLU A 217 -33.22 5.05 -1.53
C GLU A 217 -33.99 3.74 -1.34
N ILE A 218 -33.31 2.65 -0.99
CA ILE A 218 -33.96 1.35 -0.73
C ILE A 218 -34.76 1.44 0.57
N VAL A 219 -34.15 1.98 1.63
CA VAL A 219 -34.81 2.17 2.93
C VAL A 219 -36.04 3.07 2.82
N GLN A 220 -35.95 4.19 2.10
CA GLN A 220 -37.08 5.11 1.94
C GLN A 220 -38.25 4.46 1.18
N ARG A 221 -37.95 3.80 0.04
CA ARG A 221 -39.00 3.12 -0.74
C ARG A 221 -39.71 2.03 0.07
N ASP A 222 -38.95 1.28 0.87
CA ASP A 222 -39.53 0.25 1.74
C ASP A 222 -40.45 0.85 2.82
N SER A 223 -40.02 1.96 3.45
CA SER A 223 -40.84 2.72 4.40
C SER A 223 -42.15 3.22 3.77
N ASP A 224 -42.08 3.77 2.56
CA ASP A 224 -43.26 4.28 1.84
C ASP A 224 -44.25 3.14 1.51
N LEU A 225 -43.74 1.98 1.08
CA LEU A 225 -44.54 0.79 0.81
C LEU A 225 -45.19 0.24 2.09
N ALA A 226 -44.46 0.17 3.19
CA ALA A 226 -44.99 -0.24 4.49
C ALA A 226 -46.13 0.67 4.97
N TYR A 227 -46.02 1.99 4.72
CA TYR A 227 -47.09 2.94 5.01
C TYR A 227 -48.33 2.70 4.14
N GLN A 228 -48.14 2.48 2.83
CA GLN A 228 -49.24 2.17 1.91
C GLN A 228 -50.00 0.89 2.30
N LEU A 229 -49.28 -0.14 2.75
CA LEU A 229 -49.89 -1.41 3.19
C LEU A 229 -50.62 -1.32 4.54
N LYS A 230 -50.21 -0.40 5.42
CA LYS A 230 -50.89 -0.14 6.71
C LYS A 230 -52.09 0.81 6.60
N GLY A 231 -52.24 1.51 5.48
CA GLY A 231 -53.32 2.47 5.21
C GLY A 231 -54.62 1.87 4.66
N ILE A 232 -54.88 0.57 4.90
CA ILE A 232 -56.17 -0.11 4.66
C ILE A 232 -56.94 -0.16 5.98
#